data_AF-A0A554FKI5-F1
#
_entry.id   AF-A0A554FKI5-F1
#
_cell.length_a   1.000
_cell.length_b   1.000
_cell.length_c   1.000
_cell.angle_alpha   90.00
_cell.angle_beta   90.00
_cell.angle_gamma   90.00
#
_symmetry.space_group_name_H-M   'P 1'
#
loop_
_entity.id
_entity.type
_entity.pdbx_description
1 polymer ?
#
loop_
_entity_poly.entity_id
_entity_poly.type
_entity_poly.pdbx_seq_one_letter_code
_entity_poly.pdbx_strand_id
1 'polypeptide(L)'
;MQPHAPISDATPDVPLAVDLDGTLVRTDTLHENLLVLLKHAPWLLLLAPLWVLRGKAFFKAEVARRARLDVTALPYNADVVAYLREERARGRRLVLATAADRSIADAVSAHLGLFHDVVASDAGVNLSGARKLERLREVLGGAFDYAGNGAVDLPLWRESRHVIVVHAPAGVLRQAQGLGRPVHRVFEPPPASVRTWVKALRVHQWAKNALVFVPLLAAHKATQGGMAPRAVLAFIAFSLCASSVYVINDLLDLASDRRHPTKSLRPFASGALPVRAGVVLAPVLLGLAAALALGTLPLSFSALLAAYFVLTLAYSLRLKQVVMLDVLVLAGLYTVRIFGGALAVGVPTSSWLLMFSTFLFLSLALLKRLSEVRRLRQSNEVSAHGRGYLAQDYEQLASLGAAAGQVSVLVLALYITSKEVTALYAHPERLWLLCPVMLYWVGRIWVMAHRGLVNEDPLIFALRDRVSYAVGAVAALVLWVAT
;
A
#
# COMPACT_ATOMS: atom_id res chain seq x y z
N MET A 1 -43.41 -13.13 18.62
CA MET A 1 -43.69 -14.26 17.72
C MET A 1 -44.87 -13.89 16.84
N GLN A 2 -44.60 -13.46 15.61
CA GLN A 2 -45.58 -13.47 14.51
C GLN A 2 -45.08 -14.51 13.51
N PRO A 3 -45.93 -15.40 12.96
CA PRO A 3 -45.47 -16.50 12.12
C PRO A 3 -45.01 -15.95 10.78
N HIS A 4 -43.78 -16.29 10.39
CA HIS A 4 -43.32 -16.15 9.02
C HIS A 4 -44.27 -16.96 8.11
N ALA A 5 -44.82 -16.29 7.11
CA ALA A 5 -45.58 -16.95 6.04
C ALA A 5 -44.70 -18.02 5.38
N PRO A 6 -45.27 -19.18 5.00
CA PRO A 6 -44.52 -20.25 4.34
C PRO A 6 -43.98 -19.73 3.00
N ILE A 7 -42.69 -19.97 2.76
CA ILE A 7 -42.04 -19.74 1.48
C ILE A 7 -42.70 -20.69 0.48
N SER A 8 -43.47 -20.10 -0.45
CA SER A 8 -44.19 -20.78 -1.53
C SER A 8 -43.29 -21.68 -2.36
N ASP A 9 -43.90 -22.78 -2.80
CA ASP A 9 -43.37 -23.91 -3.57
C ASP A 9 -42.52 -23.59 -4.81
N ALA A 10 -41.61 -24.54 -5.06
CA ALA A 10 -40.75 -24.77 -6.21
C ALA A 10 -41.20 -24.18 -7.57
N THR A 11 -40.34 -23.33 -8.16
CA THR A 11 -40.29 -23.11 -9.61
C THR A 11 -38.93 -23.58 -10.15
N PRO A 12 -38.87 -24.40 -11.21
CA PRO A 12 -37.62 -24.69 -11.90
C PRO A 12 -37.04 -23.40 -12.47
N ASP A 13 -35.74 -23.25 -12.31
CA ASP A 13 -35.14 -22.01 -11.83
C ASP A 13 -34.80 -21.01 -12.96
N VAL A 14 -35.43 -19.83 -12.93
CA VAL A 14 -35.10 -18.73 -13.86
C VAL A 14 -33.61 -18.40 -13.76
N PRO A 15 -32.87 -18.40 -14.89
CA PRO A 15 -31.43 -18.20 -14.87
C PRO A 15 -31.00 -16.91 -14.17
N LEU A 16 -29.89 -16.96 -13.43
CA LEU A 16 -29.29 -15.80 -12.79
C LEU A 16 -28.02 -15.39 -13.54
N ALA A 17 -28.06 -14.22 -14.16
CA ALA A 17 -26.91 -13.58 -14.77
C ALA A 17 -26.20 -12.67 -13.76
N VAL A 18 -24.87 -12.77 -13.66
CA VAL A 18 -24.07 -12.09 -12.65
C VAL A 18 -22.96 -11.31 -13.31
N ASP A 19 -22.82 -10.03 -12.99
CA ASP A 19 -21.70 -9.22 -13.44
C ASP A 19 -20.39 -9.55 -12.70
N LEU A 20 -19.25 -9.26 -13.33
CA LEU A 20 -17.93 -9.51 -12.74
C LEU A 20 -17.44 -8.31 -11.92
N ASP A 21 -17.20 -7.18 -12.58
CA ASP A 21 -16.43 -6.05 -12.05
C ASP A 21 -17.25 -5.23 -11.04
N GLY A 22 -16.79 -5.22 -9.79
CA GLY A 22 -17.47 -4.60 -8.66
C GLY A 22 -18.75 -5.32 -8.19
N THR A 23 -19.06 -6.49 -8.76
CA THR A 23 -20.17 -7.38 -8.35
C THR A 23 -19.61 -8.66 -7.74
N LEU A 24 -19.10 -9.59 -8.58
CA LEU A 24 -18.46 -10.83 -8.14
C LEU A 24 -17.09 -10.57 -7.51
N VAL A 25 -16.33 -9.63 -8.07
CA VAL A 25 -15.06 -9.14 -7.52
C VAL A 25 -15.20 -7.69 -7.09
N ARG A 26 -14.55 -7.28 -5.99
CA ARG A 26 -14.65 -5.91 -5.43
C ARG A 26 -13.82 -4.86 -6.19
N THR A 27 -13.33 -5.22 -7.37
CA THR A 27 -12.39 -4.45 -8.16
C THR A 27 -12.84 -4.40 -9.61
N ASP A 28 -12.09 -3.67 -10.43
CA ASP A 28 -12.25 -3.63 -11.87
C ASP A 28 -11.03 -4.29 -12.51
N THR A 29 -11.28 -5.38 -13.22
CA THR A 29 -10.25 -6.23 -13.83
C THR A 29 -9.47 -5.53 -14.95
N LEU A 30 -10.04 -4.50 -15.59
CA LEU A 30 -9.31 -3.68 -16.57
C LEU A 30 -8.27 -2.80 -15.87
N HIS A 31 -8.65 -2.13 -14.77
CA HIS A 31 -7.70 -1.32 -14.00
C HIS A 31 -6.55 -2.17 -13.44
N GLU A 32 -6.83 -3.38 -12.95
CA GLU A 32 -5.77 -4.27 -12.47
C GLU A 32 -4.85 -4.77 -13.58
N ASN A 33 -5.39 -5.14 -14.74
CA ASN A 33 -4.56 -5.51 -15.87
C ASN A 33 -3.67 -4.36 -16.37
N LEU A 34 -4.16 -3.13 -16.33
CA LEU A 34 -3.34 -1.95 -16.63
C LEU A 34 -2.19 -1.79 -15.64
N LEU A 35 -2.39 -2.08 -14.35
CA LEU A 35 -1.32 -2.07 -13.36
C LEU A 35 -0.31 -3.21 -13.57
N VAL A 36 -0.79 -4.40 -13.94
CA VAL A 36 0.07 -5.53 -14.30
C VAL A 36 0.92 -5.17 -15.53
N LEU A 37 0.32 -4.52 -16.54
CA LEU A 37 1.02 -4.03 -17.72
C LEU A 37 2.05 -2.96 -17.36
N LEU A 38 1.68 -2.00 -16.49
CA LEU A 38 2.59 -0.96 -15.97
C LEU A 38 3.81 -1.57 -15.27
N LYS A 39 3.62 -2.65 -14.50
CA LYS A 39 4.68 -3.33 -13.75
C LYS A 39 5.68 -4.07 -14.65
N HIS A 40 5.19 -4.75 -15.70
CA HIS A 40 6.02 -5.65 -16.51
C HIS A 40 6.53 -5.00 -17.81
N ALA A 41 5.72 -4.14 -18.43
CA ALA A 41 6.02 -3.54 -19.72
C ALA A 41 5.43 -2.12 -19.81
N PRO A 42 5.93 -1.16 -19.00
CA PRO A 42 5.39 0.20 -18.94
C PRO A 42 5.43 0.93 -20.28
N TRP A 43 6.42 0.63 -21.15
CA TRP A 43 6.53 1.22 -22.49
C TRP A 43 5.33 0.90 -23.39
N LEU A 44 4.63 -0.22 -23.16
CA LEU A 44 3.44 -0.57 -23.95
C LEU A 44 2.25 0.33 -23.66
N LEU A 45 2.22 0.99 -22.49
CA LEU A 45 1.16 1.96 -22.18
C LEU A 45 1.23 3.20 -23.08
N LEU A 46 2.38 3.48 -23.70
CA LEU A 46 2.49 4.55 -24.72
C LEU A 46 1.66 4.23 -25.97
N LEU A 47 1.36 2.96 -26.23
CA LEU A 47 0.50 2.51 -27.33
C LEU A 47 -0.98 2.49 -26.95
N ALA A 48 -1.32 2.68 -25.67
CA ALA A 48 -2.72 2.67 -25.21
C ALA A 48 -3.62 3.66 -25.95
N PRO A 49 -3.20 4.90 -26.29
CA PRO A 49 -4.00 5.80 -27.11
C PRO A 49 -4.33 5.23 -28.49
N LEU A 50 -3.37 4.56 -29.14
CA LEU A 50 -3.59 3.92 -30.44
C LEU A 50 -4.61 2.77 -30.35
N TRP A 51 -4.60 2.03 -29.24
CA TRP A 51 -5.57 0.97 -29.00
C TRP A 51 -6.97 1.53 -28.72
N VAL A 52 -7.08 2.63 -27.98
CA VAL A 52 -8.36 3.31 -27.72
C VAL A 52 -8.95 3.87 -29.02
N LEU A 53 -8.14 4.41 -29.93
CA LEU A 53 -8.57 4.87 -31.25
C LEU A 53 -9.17 3.75 -32.11
N ARG A 54 -8.71 2.50 -31.91
CA ARG A 54 -9.28 1.30 -32.56
C ARG A 54 -10.54 0.76 -31.85
N GLY A 55 -10.97 1.41 -30.77
CA GLY A 55 -12.19 1.09 -30.04
C GLY A 55 -11.96 0.45 -28.66
N LYS A 56 -12.97 0.58 -27.79
CA LYS A 56 -12.92 0.09 -26.40
C LYS A 56 -12.73 -1.43 -26.29
N ALA A 57 -13.34 -2.20 -27.19
CA ALA A 57 -13.20 -3.66 -27.24
C ALA A 57 -11.76 -4.07 -27.54
N PHE A 58 -11.19 -3.47 -28.59
CA PHE A 58 -9.79 -3.66 -28.98
C PHE A 58 -8.84 -3.30 -27.83
N PHE A 59 -9.03 -2.14 -27.18
CA PHE A 59 -8.23 -1.74 -26.03
C PHE A 59 -8.24 -2.78 -24.89
N LYS A 60 -9.42 -3.27 -24.49
CA LYS A 60 -9.56 -4.28 -23.42
C LYS A 60 -8.88 -5.59 -23.78
N ALA A 61 -9.10 -6.09 -24.99
CA ALA A 61 -8.50 -7.34 -25.47
C ALA A 61 -6.96 -7.22 -25.53
N GLU A 62 -6.47 -6.07 -25.96
CA GLU A 62 -5.04 -5.84 -26.14
C GLU A 62 -4.29 -5.68 -24.80
N VAL A 63 -4.98 -5.15 -23.79
CA VAL A 63 -4.53 -5.14 -22.39
C VAL A 63 -4.55 -6.56 -21.81
N ALA A 64 -5.67 -7.29 -21.93
CA ALA A 64 -5.81 -8.65 -21.40
C ALA A 64 -4.83 -9.65 -22.03
N ARG A 65 -4.53 -9.51 -23.33
CA ARG A 65 -3.56 -10.35 -24.04
C ARG A 65 -2.15 -10.23 -23.47
N ARG A 66 -1.77 -9.04 -23.00
CA ARG A 66 -0.41 -8.74 -22.53
C ARG A 66 -0.25 -8.73 -21.02
N ALA A 67 -1.33 -8.55 -20.29
CA ALA A 67 -1.37 -8.66 -18.84
C ALA A 67 -2.10 -9.95 -18.43
N ARG A 68 -1.37 -10.90 -17.84
CA ARG A 68 -1.98 -12.09 -17.26
C ARG A 68 -2.36 -11.80 -15.82
N LEU A 69 -3.64 -11.54 -15.59
CA LEU A 69 -4.20 -11.37 -14.25
C LEU A 69 -4.23 -12.71 -13.51
N ASP A 70 -3.75 -12.73 -12.27
CA ASP A 70 -3.94 -13.88 -11.40
C ASP A 70 -5.37 -13.86 -10.82
N VAL A 71 -6.27 -14.59 -11.46
CA VAL A 71 -7.68 -14.64 -11.07
C VAL A 71 -7.89 -15.24 -9.68
N THR A 72 -6.99 -16.13 -9.23
CA THR A 72 -7.11 -16.83 -7.94
C THR A 72 -6.94 -15.88 -6.75
N ALA A 73 -6.22 -14.78 -6.96
CA ALA A 73 -5.97 -13.76 -5.97
C ALA A 73 -6.90 -12.55 -6.13
N LEU A 74 -7.99 -12.61 -6.89
CA LEU A 74 -8.92 -11.48 -6.98
C LEU A 74 -9.67 -11.26 -5.66
N PRO A 75 -10.05 -10.02 -5.33
CA PRO A 75 -10.78 -9.70 -4.10
C PRO A 75 -12.25 -10.06 -4.29
N TYR A 76 -12.56 -11.35 -4.30
CA TYR A 76 -13.93 -11.86 -4.45
C TYR A 76 -14.85 -11.36 -3.35
N ASN A 77 -16.09 -11.08 -3.72
CA ASN A 77 -17.12 -10.76 -2.74
C ASN A 77 -17.63 -12.04 -2.08
N ALA A 78 -17.13 -12.34 -0.88
CA ALA A 78 -17.42 -13.59 -0.18
C ALA A 78 -18.93 -13.85 -0.01
N ASP A 79 -19.72 -12.81 0.31
CA ASP A 79 -21.17 -12.94 0.54
C ASP A 79 -21.93 -13.26 -0.76
N VAL A 80 -21.50 -12.67 -1.87
CA VAL A 80 -22.07 -12.95 -3.20
C VAL A 80 -21.66 -14.34 -3.66
N VAL A 81 -20.39 -14.74 -3.47
CA VAL A 81 -19.92 -16.08 -3.82
C VAL A 81 -20.65 -17.16 -3.01
N ALA A 82 -20.89 -16.91 -1.71
CA ALA A 82 -21.68 -17.80 -0.85
C ALA A 82 -23.12 -17.93 -1.36
N TYR A 83 -23.77 -16.81 -1.67
CA TYR A 83 -25.11 -16.80 -2.27
C TYR A 83 -25.17 -17.57 -3.60
N LEU A 84 -24.19 -17.38 -4.49
CA LEU A 84 -24.16 -18.12 -5.76
C LEU A 84 -23.94 -19.62 -5.59
N ARG A 85 -23.19 -20.03 -4.56
CA ARG A 85 -23.05 -21.45 -4.21
C ARG A 85 -24.37 -22.05 -3.75
N GLU A 86 -25.12 -21.34 -2.93
CA GLU A 86 -26.47 -21.75 -2.49
C GLU A 86 -27.42 -21.89 -3.69
N GLU A 87 -27.44 -20.91 -4.60
CA GLU A 87 -28.28 -20.95 -5.80
C GLU A 87 -27.88 -22.10 -6.74
N ARG A 88 -26.58 -22.34 -6.93
CA ARG A 88 -26.12 -23.49 -7.73
C ARG A 88 -26.51 -24.82 -7.09
N ALA A 89 -26.43 -24.93 -5.76
CA ALA A 89 -26.85 -26.14 -5.04
C ALA A 89 -28.37 -26.41 -5.17
N ARG A 90 -29.18 -25.37 -5.38
CA ARG A 90 -30.62 -25.47 -5.69
C ARG A 90 -30.91 -25.89 -7.13
N GLY A 91 -29.89 -26.04 -7.97
CA GLY A 91 -30.03 -26.40 -9.40
C GLY A 91 -30.19 -25.20 -10.33
N ARG A 92 -29.98 -23.98 -9.84
CA ARG A 92 -30.14 -22.76 -10.63
C ARG A 92 -29.07 -22.62 -11.72
N ARG A 93 -29.50 -22.33 -12.96
CA ARG A 93 -28.56 -21.97 -14.04
C ARG A 93 -27.95 -20.60 -13.78
N LEU A 94 -26.66 -20.58 -13.50
CA LEU A 94 -25.86 -19.35 -13.32
C LEU A 94 -25.07 -19.00 -14.58
N VAL A 95 -25.10 -17.72 -14.99
CA VAL A 95 -24.35 -17.20 -16.13
C VAL A 95 -23.47 -16.03 -15.70
N LEU A 96 -22.18 -16.08 -16.04
CA LEU A 96 -21.26 -14.95 -15.83
C LEU A 96 -21.41 -13.97 -17.00
N ALA A 97 -21.87 -12.74 -16.74
CA ALA A 97 -22.23 -11.76 -17.76
C ALA A 97 -21.46 -10.44 -17.57
N THR A 98 -20.32 -10.30 -18.24
CA THR A 98 -19.36 -9.21 -17.99
C THR A 98 -18.96 -8.44 -19.24
N ALA A 99 -18.57 -7.18 -19.04
CA ALA A 99 -17.92 -6.37 -20.07
C ALA A 99 -16.39 -6.58 -20.11
N ALA A 100 -15.83 -7.38 -19.20
CA ALA A 100 -14.42 -7.78 -19.22
C ALA A 100 -14.11 -8.66 -20.43
N ASP A 101 -12.82 -8.77 -20.77
CA ASP A 101 -12.35 -9.65 -21.83
C ASP A 101 -12.67 -11.12 -21.50
N ARG A 102 -13.08 -11.88 -22.52
CA ARG A 102 -13.45 -13.30 -22.40
C ARG A 102 -12.38 -14.14 -21.72
N SER A 103 -11.09 -13.90 -21.96
CA SER A 103 -10.02 -14.67 -21.32
C SER A 103 -10.04 -14.56 -19.79
N ILE A 104 -10.41 -13.40 -19.25
CA ILE A 104 -10.53 -13.17 -17.80
C ILE A 104 -11.80 -13.83 -17.27
N ALA A 105 -12.91 -13.65 -17.99
CA ALA A 105 -14.21 -14.22 -17.60
C ALA A 105 -14.17 -15.75 -17.56
N ASP A 106 -13.58 -16.38 -18.57
CA ASP A 106 -13.42 -17.83 -18.65
C ASP A 106 -12.50 -18.35 -17.54
N ALA A 107 -11.39 -17.66 -17.26
CA ALA A 107 -10.49 -18.02 -16.17
C ALA A 107 -11.16 -17.91 -14.79
N VAL A 108 -11.96 -16.86 -14.54
CA VAL A 108 -12.75 -16.71 -13.31
C VAL A 108 -13.82 -17.81 -13.20
N SER A 109 -14.50 -18.11 -14.30
CA SER A 109 -15.52 -19.17 -14.36
C SER A 109 -14.91 -20.53 -14.02
N ALA A 110 -13.78 -20.87 -14.65
CA ALA A 110 -13.04 -22.10 -14.39
C ALA A 110 -12.52 -22.18 -12.94
N HIS A 111 -12.04 -21.06 -12.39
CA HIS A 111 -11.55 -21.02 -11.01
C HIS A 111 -12.64 -21.28 -9.97
N LEU A 112 -13.82 -20.66 -10.15
CA LEU A 112 -14.92 -20.80 -9.20
C LEU A 112 -15.75 -22.07 -9.41
N GLY A 113 -15.84 -22.56 -10.64
CA GLY A 113 -16.66 -23.73 -10.99
C GLY A 113 -18.17 -23.51 -10.78
N LEU A 114 -18.63 -22.26 -10.76
CA LEU A 114 -20.02 -21.89 -10.42
C LEU A 114 -20.90 -21.56 -11.62
N PHE A 115 -20.35 -21.23 -12.78
CA PHE A 115 -21.15 -20.80 -13.92
C PHE A 115 -21.34 -21.93 -14.93
N HIS A 116 -22.49 -21.92 -15.61
CA HIS A 116 -22.81 -22.84 -16.71
C HIS A 116 -22.38 -22.22 -18.04
N ASP A 117 -22.55 -20.90 -18.17
CA ASP A 117 -22.25 -20.15 -19.37
C ASP A 117 -21.49 -18.86 -19.04
N VAL A 118 -20.71 -18.37 -20.02
CA VAL A 118 -19.95 -17.12 -19.94
C VAL A 118 -20.29 -16.21 -21.12
N VAL A 119 -20.88 -15.06 -20.80
CA VAL A 119 -21.13 -13.94 -21.69
C VAL A 119 -20.11 -12.84 -21.38
N ALA A 120 -19.13 -12.65 -22.26
CA ALA A 120 -18.02 -11.72 -22.06
C ALA A 120 -17.65 -10.98 -23.36
N SER A 121 -17.01 -9.82 -23.22
CA SER A 121 -16.52 -9.05 -24.37
C SER A 121 -15.43 -9.81 -25.12
N ASP A 122 -15.35 -9.58 -26.43
CA ASP A 122 -14.25 -10.04 -27.29
C ASP A 122 -13.54 -8.85 -27.95
N ALA A 123 -12.59 -9.13 -28.85
CA ALA A 123 -11.79 -8.10 -29.52
C ALA A 123 -12.62 -7.15 -30.42
N GLY A 124 -13.79 -7.58 -30.90
CA GLY A 124 -14.66 -6.78 -31.79
C GLY A 124 -15.86 -6.16 -31.07
N VAL A 125 -16.37 -6.80 -30.03
CA VAL A 125 -17.63 -6.44 -29.36
C VAL A 125 -17.41 -6.24 -27.85
N ASN A 126 -17.61 -5.01 -27.41
CA ASN A 126 -17.67 -4.68 -25.98
C ASN A 126 -19.11 -4.88 -25.46
N LEU A 127 -19.31 -5.89 -24.61
CA LEU A 127 -20.60 -6.27 -24.02
C LEU A 127 -20.91 -5.49 -22.74
N SER A 128 -21.24 -4.21 -22.89
CA SER A 128 -21.72 -3.35 -21.78
C SER A 128 -23.12 -2.82 -22.05
N GLY A 129 -23.95 -2.72 -21.00
CA GLY A 129 -25.30 -2.13 -21.09
C GLY A 129 -26.20 -2.87 -22.07
N ALA A 130 -26.76 -2.15 -23.05
CA ALA A 130 -27.74 -2.68 -24.01
C ALA A 130 -27.23 -3.91 -24.80
N ARG A 131 -25.96 -3.92 -25.24
CA ARG A 131 -25.39 -5.09 -25.94
C ARG A 131 -25.28 -6.33 -25.06
N LYS A 132 -25.01 -6.13 -23.75
CA LYS A 132 -25.00 -7.23 -22.77
C LYS A 132 -26.41 -7.81 -22.62
N LEU A 133 -27.43 -6.94 -22.56
CA LEU A 133 -28.84 -7.35 -22.51
C LEU A 133 -29.26 -8.15 -23.76
N GLU A 134 -28.94 -7.66 -24.96
CA GLU A 134 -29.22 -8.37 -26.22
C GLU A 134 -28.61 -9.77 -26.21
N ARG A 135 -27.33 -9.88 -25.85
CA ARG A 135 -26.65 -11.17 -25.79
C ARG A 135 -27.21 -12.10 -24.71
N LEU A 136 -27.63 -11.57 -23.57
CA LEU A 136 -28.29 -12.36 -22.54
C LEU A 136 -29.65 -12.89 -22.99
N ARG A 137 -30.43 -12.10 -23.72
CA ARG A 137 -31.70 -12.55 -24.31
C ARG A 137 -31.49 -13.69 -25.31
N GLU A 138 -30.45 -13.60 -26.15
CA GLU A 138 -30.08 -14.68 -27.07
C GLU A 138 -29.68 -15.97 -26.36
N VAL A 139 -28.87 -15.88 -25.30
CA VAL A 139 -28.32 -17.05 -24.59
C VAL A 139 -29.34 -17.70 -23.64
N LEU A 140 -30.19 -16.90 -23.01
CA LEU A 140 -31.14 -17.37 -22.00
C LEU A 140 -32.53 -17.67 -22.58
N GLY A 141 -32.89 -17.06 -23.72
CA GLY A 141 -34.13 -17.35 -24.44
C GLY A 141 -35.43 -17.04 -23.69
N GLY A 142 -35.36 -16.40 -22.52
CA GLY A 142 -36.52 -16.18 -21.63
C GLY A 142 -36.23 -15.20 -20.50
N ALA A 143 -37.08 -15.22 -19.47
CA ALA A 143 -36.89 -14.41 -18.27
C ALA A 143 -35.57 -14.76 -17.57
N PHE A 144 -34.96 -13.78 -16.92
CA PHE A 144 -33.73 -13.95 -16.14
C PHE A 144 -33.73 -12.99 -14.94
N ASP A 145 -32.99 -13.34 -13.90
CA ASP A 145 -32.66 -12.42 -12.80
C ASP A 145 -31.23 -11.88 -13.03
N TYR A 146 -30.94 -10.66 -12.56
CA TYR A 146 -29.64 -10.03 -12.80
C TYR A 146 -29.02 -9.42 -11.55
N ALA A 147 -27.77 -9.80 -11.28
CA ALA A 147 -26.91 -9.23 -10.25
C ALA A 147 -25.88 -8.27 -10.86
N GLY A 148 -25.91 -7.02 -10.43
CA GLY A 148 -25.01 -5.96 -10.89
C GLY A 148 -24.79 -4.88 -9.84
N ASN A 149 -24.02 -3.84 -10.19
CA ASN A 149 -23.60 -2.81 -9.24
C ASN A 149 -23.72 -1.36 -9.76
N GLY A 150 -23.92 -1.17 -11.06
CA GLY A 150 -23.70 0.12 -11.71
C GLY A 150 -24.94 0.68 -12.40
N ALA A 151 -24.91 1.99 -12.69
CA ALA A 151 -25.94 2.61 -13.53
C ALA A 151 -26.00 2.02 -14.94
N VAL A 152 -24.89 1.45 -15.43
CA VAL A 152 -24.82 0.73 -16.71
C VAL A 152 -25.71 -0.53 -16.73
N ASP A 153 -26.09 -1.03 -15.56
CA ASP A 153 -26.93 -2.22 -15.39
C ASP A 153 -28.43 -1.90 -15.35
N LEU A 154 -28.83 -0.62 -15.28
CA LEU A 154 -30.25 -0.22 -15.25
C LEU A 154 -31.08 -0.81 -16.39
N PRO A 155 -30.59 -0.87 -17.66
CA PRO A 155 -31.32 -1.53 -18.73
C PRO A 155 -31.51 -3.04 -18.50
N LEU A 156 -30.53 -3.70 -17.88
CA LEU A 156 -30.62 -5.12 -17.55
C LEU A 156 -31.62 -5.36 -16.42
N TRP A 157 -31.58 -4.53 -15.37
CA TRP A 157 -32.53 -4.61 -14.27
C TRP A 157 -33.97 -4.35 -14.70
N ARG A 158 -34.20 -3.43 -15.64
CA ARG A 158 -35.55 -3.15 -16.18
C ARG A 158 -36.18 -4.37 -16.86
N GLU A 159 -35.34 -5.22 -17.47
CA GLU A 159 -35.77 -6.39 -18.23
C GLU A 159 -35.68 -7.69 -17.41
N SER A 160 -34.99 -7.66 -16.27
CA SER A 160 -34.92 -8.78 -15.35
C SER A 160 -36.22 -8.97 -14.56
N ARG A 161 -36.51 -10.22 -14.19
CA ARG A 161 -37.63 -10.55 -13.29
C ARG A 161 -37.32 -10.06 -11.88
N HIS A 162 -36.17 -10.43 -11.32
CA HIS A 162 -35.67 -9.88 -10.05
C HIS A 162 -34.36 -9.12 -10.21
N VAL A 163 -34.30 -8.02 -9.47
CA VAL A 163 -33.12 -7.16 -9.35
C VAL A 163 -32.31 -7.56 -8.12
N ILE A 164 -31.03 -7.88 -8.34
CA ILE A 164 -30.06 -8.10 -7.28
C ILE A 164 -29.02 -6.98 -7.36
N VAL A 165 -28.92 -6.19 -6.30
CA VAL A 165 -28.03 -5.03 -6.24
C VAL A 165 -26.83 -5.39 -5.38
N VAL A 166 -25.61 -5.24 -5.92
CA VAL A 166 -24.36 -5.56 -5.22
C VAL A 166 -23.51 -4.32 -5.10
N HIS A 167 -23.22 -3.88 -3.87
CA HIS A 167 -22.31 -2.77 -3.56
C HIS A 167 -22.57 -1.47 -4.33
N ALA A 168 -23.80 -1.26 -4.81
CA ALA A 168 -24.13 -0.11 -5.63
C ALA A 168 -24.17 1.17 -4.80
N PRO A 169 -23.77 2.33 -5.35
CA PRO A 169 -23.97 3.61 -4.70
C PRO A 169 -25.44 3.86 -4.37
N ALA A 170 -25.73 4.61 -3.29
CA ALA A 170 -27.11 4.90 -2.87
C ALA A 170 -27.98 5.57 -3.95
N GLY A 171 -27.38 6.32 -4.88
CA GLY A 171 -28.08 6.85 -6.05
C GLY A 171 -28.55 5.76 -7.02
N VAL A 172 -27.72 4.76 -7.27
CA VAL A 172 -28.02 3.63 -8.17
C VAL A 172 -29.05 2.70 -7.52
N LEU A 173 -28.95 2.45 -6.21
CA LEU A 173 -29.95 1.66 -5.49
C LEU A 173 -31.34 2.31 -5.58
N ARG A 174 -31.44 3.63 -5.39
CA ARG A 174 -32.70 4.38 -5.55
C ARG A 174 -33.24 4.28 -6.97
N GLN A 175 -32.37 4.38 -7.99
CA GLN A 175 -32.77 4.20 -9.38
C GLN A 175 -33.29 2.79 -9.64
N ALA A 176 -32.62 1.76 -9.12
CA ALA A 176 -33.03 0.36 -9.26
C ALA A 176 -34.40 0.09 -8.62
N GLN A 177 -34.63 0.62 -7.42
CA GLN A 177 -35.94 0.55 -6.73
C GLN A 177 -37.05 1.28 -7.52
N GLY A 178 -36.70 2.36 -8.22
CA GLY A 178 -37.62 3.13 -9.06
C GLY A 178 -37.99 2.48 -10.40
N LEU A 179 -37.40 1.32 -10.77
CA LEU A 179 -37.69 0.65 -12.04
C LEU A 179 -39.03 -0.11 -12.06
N GLY A 180 -39.75 -0.18 -10.94
CA GLY A 180 -40.97 -0.98 -10.83
C GLY A 180 -40.74 -2.50 -10.91
N ARG A 181 -39.51 -2.95 -10.66
CA ARG A 181 -39.11 -4.37 -10.59
C ARG A 181 -38.81 -4.76 -9.14
N PRO A 182 -39.15 -6.00 -8.72
CA PRO A 182 -38.88 -6.47 -7.37
C PRO A 182 -37.36 -6.56 -7.12
N VAL A 183 -36.88 -5.81 -6.13
CA VAL A 183 -35.51 -5.93 -5.62
C VAL A 183 -35.47 -7.10 -4.65
N HIS A 184 -34.94 -8.24 -5.10
CA HIS A 184 -34.93 -9.47 -4.33
C HIS A 184 -33.86 -9.46 -3.24
N ARG A 185 -32.68 -8.92 -3.52
CA ARG A 185 -31.57 -8.88 -2.57
C ARG A 185 -30.66 -7.68 -2.81
N VAL A 186 -30.20 -7.07 -1.72
CA VAL A 186 -29.21 -5.97 -1.73
C VAL A 186 -28.02 -6.40 -0.89
N PHE A 187 -26.83 -6.34 -1.47
CA PHE A 187 -25.56 -6.49 -0.75
C PHE A 187 -24.98 -5.10 -0.54
N GLU A 188 -24.93 -4.63 0.70
CA GLU A 188 -24.46 -3.28 1.00
C GLU A 188 -22.93 -3.16 0.84
N PRO A 189 -22.42 -2.04 0.30
CA PRO A 189 -20.98 -1.82 0.26
C PRO A 189 -20.42 -1.66 1.68
N PRO A 190 -19.21 -2.19 1.97
CA PRO A 190 -18.56 -1.91 3.23
C PRO A 190 -18.32 -0.39 3.38
N PRO A 191 -18.50 0.20 4.58
CA PRO A 191 -18.35 1.63 4.76
C PRO A 191 -16.91 2.06 4.45
N ALA A 192 -16.74 2.94 3.44
CA ALA A 192 -15.47 3.58 3.14
C ALA A 192 -15.17 4.66 4.20
N SER A 193 -14.75 4.21 5.38
CA SER A 193 -14.46 5.10 6.50
C SER A 193 -13.25 5.99 6.22
N VAL A 194 -13.19 7.18 6.83
CA VAL A 194 -11.98 8.04 6.86
C VAL A 194 -10.75 7.24 7.31
N ARG A 195 -10.94 6.29 8.23
CA ARG A 195 -9.89 5.38 8.70
C ARG A 195 -9.30 4.53 7.58
N THR A 196 -10.08 4.14 6.58
CA THR A 196 -9.60 3.40 5.40
C THR A 196 -8.63 4.24 4.58
N TRP A 197 -8.92 5.53 4.39
CA TRP A 197 -8.02 6.46 3.70
C TRP A 197 -6.75 6.75 4.51
N VAL A 198 -6.87 6.97 5.82
CA VAL A 198 -5.72 7.14 6.72
C VAL A 198 -4.80 5.90 6.69
N LYS A 199 -5.39 4.70 6.61
CA LYS A 199 -4.65 3.44 6.44
C LYS A 199 -3.96 3.36 5.07
N ALA A 200 -4.63 3.79 4.00
CA ALA A 200 -4.07 3.82 2.64
C ALA A 200 -2.89 4.80 2.51
N LEU A 201 -3.00 5.99 3.11
CA LEU A 201 -1.92 6.99 3.17
C LEU A 201 -0.79 6.58 4.11
N ARG A 202 -1.01 5.58 4.96
CA ARG A 202 -0.07 5.12 6.00
C ARG A 202 0.44 6.25 6.88
N VAL A 203 -0.47 7.08 7.39
CA VAL A 203 -0.13 8.24 8.25
C VAL A 203 0.74 7.86 9.46
N HIS A 204 0.56 6.65 10.01
CA HIS A 204 1.42 6.12 11.08
C HIS A 204 2.92 6.03 10.70
N GLN A 205 3.27 5.93 9.41
CA GLN A 205 4.65 5.94 8.93
C GLN A 205 5.26 7.34 8.86
N TRP A 206 4.45 8.41 8.98
CA TRP A 206 4.94 9.79 8.96
C TRP A 206 5.87 10.08 10.15
N ALA A 207 5.78 9.29 11.23
CA ALA A 207 6.72 9.35 12.35
C ALA A 207 8.18 9.22 11.91
N LYS A 208 8.48 8.52 10.82
CA LYS A 208 9.84 8.42 10.26
C LYS A 208 10.36 9.74 9.68
N ASN A 209 9.44 10.60 9.23
CA ASN A 209 9.78 11.92 8.72
C ASN A 209 10.03 12.92 9.85
N ALA A 210 9.74 12.57 11.11
CA ALA A 210 10.10 13.42 12.25
C ALA A 210 11.63 13.66 12.34
N LEU A 211 12.43 12.80 11.70
CA LEU A 211 13.88 13.01 11.54
C LEU A 211 14.25 14.33 10.85
N VAL A 212 13.34 14.94 10.08
CA VAL A 212 13.51 16.27 9.47
C VAL A 212 13.72 17.36 10.53
N PHE A 213 13.25 17.17 11.77
CA PHE A 213 13.42 18.13 12.86
C PHE A 213 14.78 18.02 13.56
N VAL A 214 15.53 16.92 13.37
CA VAL A 214 16.79 16.65 14.08
C VAL A 214 17.81 17.80 13.92
N PRO A 215 18.07 18.36 12.72
CA PRO A 215 19.03 19.46 12.57
C PRO A 215 18.61 20.74 13.27
N LEU A 216 17.30 21.04 13.29
CA LEU A 216 16.76 22.22 13.96
C LEU A 216 16.99 22.15 15.47
N LEU A 217 16.75 20.97 16.06
CA LEU A 217 16.97 20.71 17.48
C LEU A 217 18.46 20.69 17.82
N ALA A 218 19.27 19.99 17.02
CA ALA A 218 20.71 19.87 17.24
C ALA A 218 21.44 21.22 17.17
N ALA A 219 20.91 22.20 16.43
CA ALA A 219 21.48 23.55 16.35
C ALA A 219 20.98 24.51 17.44
N HIS A 220 20.08 24.10 18.34
CA HIS A 220 19.39 24.96 19.32
C HIS A 220 18.66 26.18 18.71
N LYS A 221 18.26 26.08 17.44
CA LYS A 221 17.59 27.18 16.71
C LYS A 221 16.07 27.04 16.62
N ALA A 222 15.48 26.12 17.39
CA ALA A 222 14.05 25.84 17.36
C ALA A 222 13.17 27.06 17.68
N THR A 223 13.67 28.01 18.49
CA THR A 223 12.98 29.25 18.88
C THR A 223 13.26 30.43 17.94
N GLN A 224 14.13 30.29 16.94
CA GLN A 224 14.42 31.35 15.98
C GLN A 224 13.28 31.50 14.96
N GLY A 225 12.76 32.72 14.83
CA GLY A 225 11.59 33.03 14.00
C GLY A 225 11.76 32.57 12.54
N GLY A 226 10.81 31.77 12.04
CA GLY A 226 10.74 31.31 10.65
C GLY A 226 11.37 29.93 10.38
N MET A 227 12.21 29.39 11.27
CA MET A 227 12.85 28.08 11.09
C MET A 227 11.91 26.91 11.37
N ALA A 228 11.15 26.96 12.47
CA ALA A 228 10.20 25.90 12.82
C ALA A 228 9.09 25.70 11.76
N PRO A 229 8.46 26.76 11.20
CA PRO A 229 7.51 26.60 10.09
C PRO A 229 8.11 25.91 8.87
N ARG A 230 9.35 26.24 8.47
CA ARG A 230 10.03 25.58 7.34
C ARG A 230 10.27 24.09 7.60
N ALA A 231 10.66 23.72 8.82
CA ALA A 231 10.80 22.32 9.21
C ALA A 231 9.46 21.57 9.17
N VAL A 232 8.36 22.20 9.58
CA VAL A 232 7.00 21.63 9.49
C VAL A 232 6.58 21.45 8.02
N LEU A 233 6.83 22.44 7.16
CA LEU A 233 6.54 22.33 5.72
C LEU A 233 7.36 21.21 5.07
N ALA A 234 8.64 21.07 5.44
CA ALA A 234 9.49 19.97 4.99
C ALA A 234 8.98 18.59 5.45
N PHE A 235 8.53 18.49 6.72
CA PHE A 235 7.90 17.29 7.25
C PHE A 235 6.64 16.90 6.47
N ILE A 236 5.78 17.87 6.15
CA ILE A 236 4.56 17.64 5.36
C ILE A 236 4.94 17.22 3.93
N ALA A 237 5.89 17.89 3.28
CA ALA A 237 6.34 17.56 1.92
C ALA A 237 6.89 16.12 1.84
N PHE A 238 7.76 15.73 2.78
CA PHE A 238 8.26 14.34 2.87
C PHE A 238 7.13 13.34 3.14
N SER A 239 6.13 13.71 3.94
CA SER A 239 5.01 12.83 4.30
C SER A 239 4.05 12.61 3.14
N LEU A 240 3.75 13.65 2.37
CA LEU A 240 2.96 13.55 1.14
C LEU A 240 3.69 12.74 0.07
N CYS A 241 4.99 13.01 -0.15
CA CYS A 241 5.84 12.25 -1.06
C CYS A 241 5.91 10.77 -0.66
N ALA A 242 6.15 10.45 0.61
CA ALA A 242 6.18 9.08 1.10
C ALA A 242 4.81 8.37 0.93
N SER A 243 3.71 9.08 1.20
CA SER A 243 2.35 8.55 1.01
C SER A 243 2.07 8.23 -0.46
N SER A 244 2.52 9.08 -1.39
CA SER A 244 2.44 8.82 -2.84
C SER A 244 3.18 7.52 -3.20
N VAL A 245 4.42 7.35 -2.75
CA VAL A 245 5.20 6.13 -3.00
C VAL A 245 4.54 4.90 -2.38
N TYR A 246 3.97 5.01 -1.17
CA TYR A 246 3.23 3.90 -0.56
C TYR A 246 1.99 3.50 -1.35
N VAL A 247 1.23 4.47 -1.87
CA VAL A 247 0.07 4.18 -2.73
C VAL A 247 0.53 3.50 -4.01
N ILE A 248 1.56 4.00 -4.69
CA ILE A 248 2.12 3.38 -5.90
C ILE A 248 2.52 1.93 -5.63
N ASN A 249 3.23 1.69 -4.52
CA ASN A 249 3.66 0.34 -4.14
C ASN A 249 2.48 -0.60 -3.86
N ASP A 250 1.45 -0.12 -3.15
CA ASP A 250 0.28 -0.94 -2.82
C ASP A 250 -0.53 -1.30 -4.09
N LEU A 251 -0.49 -0.46 -5.12
CA LEU A 251 -1.09 -0.75 -6.43
C LEU A 251 -0.25 -1.74 -7.25
N LEU A 252 1.09 -1.60 -7.24
CA LEU A 252 1.97 -2.49 -8.01
C LEU A 252 2.08 -3.89 -7.37
N ASP A 253 1.87 -4.01 -6.06
CA ASP A 253 2.03 -5.26 -5.32
C ASP A 253 0.68 -5.92 -4.96
N LEU A 254 -0.44 -5.54 -5.57
CA LEU A 254 -1.79 -6.08 -5.30
C LEU A 254 -1.84 -7.62 -5.17
N ALA A 255 -1.37 -8.35 -6.19
CA ALA A 255 -1.42 -9.82 -6.18
C ALA A 255 -0.59 -10.44 -5.04
N SER A 256 0.59 -9.87 -4.77
CA SER A 256 1.47 -10.34 -3.69
C SER A 256 0.89 -10.00 -2.31
N ASP A 257 0.34 -8.79 -2.16
CA ASP A 257 -0.27 -8.34 -0.92
C ASP A 257 -1.50 -9.18 -0.57
N ARG A 258 -2.31 -9.59 -1.55
CA ARG A 258 -3.49 -10.44 -1.32
C ARG A 258 -3.17 -11.85 -0.84
N ARG A 259 -2.02 -12.41 -1.24
CA ARG A 259 -1.54 -13.72 -0.77
C ARG A 259 -0.93 -13.67 0.63
N HIS A 260 -0.61 -12.48 1.14
CA HIS A 260 0.08 -12.33 2.42
C HIS A 260 -0.92 -12.21 3.59
N PRO A 261 -0.73 -12.94 4.71
CA PRO A 261 -1.72 -13.03 5.80
C PRO A 261 -2.24 -11.70 6.34
N THR A 262 -1.35 -10.71 6.55
CA THR A 262 -1.71 -9.39 7.07
C THR A 262 -1.85 -8.30 6.02
N LYS A 263 -1.21 -8.43 4.84
CA LYS A 263 -1.24 -7.38 3.80
C LYS A 263 -2.47 -7.51 2.91
N SER A 264 -3.15 -8.66 2.91
CA SER A 264 -4.45 -8.86 2.26
C SER A 264 -5.50 -7.88 2.76
N LEU A 265 -5.36 -7.43 4.02
CA LEU A 265 -6.22 -6.42 4.66
C LEU A 265 -5.86 -4.97 4.29
N ARG A 266 -4.90 -4.73 3.39
CA ARG A 266 -4.62 -3.38 2.88
C ARG A 266 -5.82 -2.88 2.06
N PRO A 267 -6.12 -1.57 2.08
CA PRO A 267 -7.33 -1.04 1.44
C PRO A 267 -7.47 -1.39 -0.06
N PHE A 268 -6.39 -1.29 -0.84
CA PHE A 268 -6.43 -1.64 -2.27
C PHE A 268 -6.42 -3.17 -2.51
N ALA A 269 -5.64 -3.93 -1.72
CA ALA A 269 -5.58 -5.39 -1.81
C ALA A 269 -6.94 -6.05 -1.50
N SER A 270 -7.62 -5.60 -0.44
CA SER A 270 -8.93 -6.11 -0.03
C SER A 270 -10.11 -5.65 -0.92
N GLY A 271 -9.88 -4.70 -1.84
CA GLY A 271 -10.93 -4.04 -2.61
C GLY A 271 -11.78 -3.06 -1.80
N ALA A 272 -11.34 -2.64 -0.61
CA ALA A 272 -12.03 -1.63 0.19
C ALA A 272 -11.90 -0.21 -0.41
N LEU A 273 -10.82 0.06 -1.15
CA LEU A 273 -10.68 1.24 -1.99
C LEU A 273 -10.49 0.82 -3.44
N PRO A 274 -11.14 1.51 -4.40
CA PRO A 274 -11.02 1.16 -5.80
C PRO A 274 -9.63 1.54 -6.33
N VAL A 275 -9.09 0.70 -7.22
CA VAL A 275 -7.77 0.88 -7.84
C VAL A 275 -7.61 2.26 -8.48
N ARG A 276 -8.64 2.72 -9.22
CA ARG A 276 -8.67 4.05 -9.85
C ARG A 276 -8.39 5.19 -8.87
N ALA A 277 -8.85 5.07 -7.62
CA ALA A 277 -8.65 6.10 -6.63
C ALA A 277 -7.17 6.20 -6.23
N GLY A 278 -6.46 5.06 -6.12
CA GLY A 278 -5.03 5.05 -5.87
C GLY A 278 -4.24 5.66 -7.04
N VAL A 279 -4.62 5.33 -8.28
CA VAL A 279 -3.98 5.86 -9.50
C VAL A 279 -4.07 7.38 -9.59
N VAL A 280 -5.18 7.97 -9.15
CA VAL A 280 -5.35 9.43 -9.08
C VAL A 280 -4.69 10.03 -7.83
N LEU A 281 -4.81 9.36 -6.68
CA LEU A 281 -4.30 9.87 -5.40
C LEU A 281 -2.77 10.00 -5.40
N ALA A 282 -2.05 9.01 -5.95
CA ALA A 282 -0.59 9.03 -5.99
C ALA A 282 0.01 10.29 -6.67
N PRO A 283 -0.35 10.66 -7.91
CA PRO A 283 0.15 11.87 -8.55
C PRO A 283 -0.36 13.15 -7.88
N VAL A 284 -1.57 13.17 -7.33
CA VAL A 284 -2.08 14.33 -6.57
C VAL A 284 -1.21 14.58 -5.33
N LEU A 285 -0.91 13.55 -4.54
CA LEU A 285 -0.04 13.67 -3.37
C LEU A 285 1.38 14.13 -3.75
N LEU A 286 1.92 13.61 -4.86
CA LEU A 286 3.23 14.02 -5.36
C LEU A 286 3.22 15.47 -5.84
N GLY A 287 2.19 15.87 -6.58
CA GLY A 287 2.01 17.25 -7.04
C GLY A 287 1.88 18.23 -5.89
N LEU A 288 1.13 17.87 -4.84
CA LEU A 288 1.03 18.68 -3.62
C LEU A 288 2.38 18.76 -2.87
N ALA A 289 3.12 17.65 -2.76
CA ALA A 289 4.46 17.65 -2.17
C ALA A 289 5.43 18.56 -2.95
N ALA A 290 5.39 18.49 -4.29
CA ALA A 290 6.22 19.30 -5.17
C ALA A 290 5.83 20.78 -5.12
N ALA A 291 4.53 21.10 -5.15
CA ALA A 291 4.04 22.47 -5.03
C ALA A 291 4.45 23.10 -3.68
N LEU A 292 4.34 22.35 -2.59
CA LEU A 292 4.79 22.79 -1.28
C LEU A 292 6.31 23.03 -1.26
N ALA A 293 7.09 22.08 -1.76
CA ALA A 293 8.56 22.16 -1.75
C ALA A 293 9.08 23.30 -2.65
N LEU A 294 8.62 23.39 -3.90
CA LEU A 294 9.06 24.40 -4.86
C LEU A 294 8.53 25.80 -4.53
N GLY A 295 7.34 25.90 -3.94
CA GLY A 295 6.72 27.19 -3.64
C GLY A 295 7.21 27.83 -2.33
N THR A 296 7.73 27.04 -1.38
CA THR A 296 8.01 27.54 -0.02
C THR A 296 9.39 27.18 0.54
N LEU A 297 10.10 26.20 -0.02
CA LEU A 297 11.38 25.71 0.49
C LEU A 297 12.51 25.94 -0.53
N PRO A 298 13.79 25.91 -0.09
CA PRO A 298 14.93 26.08 -0.99
C PRO A 298 14.96 25.06 -2.13
N LEU A 299 15.48 25.45 -3.29
CA LEU A 299 15.58 24.56 -4.46
C LEU A 299 16.42 23.30 -4.16
N SER A 300 17.44 23.42 -3.30
CA SER A 300 18.24 22.29 -2.83
C SER A 300 17.41 21.23 -2.09
N PHE A 301 16.44 21.65 -1.28
CA PHE A 301 15.49 20.75 -0.64
C PHE A 301 14.60 20.05 -1.67
N SER A 302 14.08 20.80 -2.64
CA SER A 302 13.22 20.25 -3.70
C SER A 302 13.95 19.20 -4.56
N ALA A 303 15.20 19.48 -4.93
CA ALA A 303 16.06 18.53 -5.65
C ALA A 303 16.32 17.26 -4.81
N LEU A 304 16.57 17.41 -3.51
CA LEU A 304 16.73 16.29 -2.59
C LEU A 304 15.45 15.46 -2.45
N LEU A 305 14.28 16.11 -2.36
CA LEU A 305 12.99 15.43 -2.28
C LEU A 305 12.70 14.63 -3.56
N ALA A 306 13.05 15.17 -4.73
CA ALA A 306 12.96 14.47 -6.00
C ALA A 306 13.91 13.26 -6.05
N ALA A 307 15.16 13.41 -5.62
CA ALA A 307 16.12 12.31 -5.53
C ALA A 307 15.64 11.23 -4.54
N TYR A 308 15.10 11.63 -3.38
CA TYR A 308 14.48 10.74 -2.41
C TYR A 308 13.31 9.95 -3.01
N PHE A 309 12.43 10.61 -3.78
CA PHE A 309 11.31 9.95 -4.47
C PHE A 309 11.82 8.88 -5.45
N VAL A 310 12.76 9.24 -6.33
CA VAL A 310 13.36 8.32 -7.30
C VAL A 310 14.02 7.13 -6.60
N LEU A 311 14.82 7.39 -5.57
CA LEU A 311 15.50 6.34 -4.81
C LEU A 311 14.50 5.41 -4.11
N THR A 312 13.41 5.94 -3.55
CA THR A 312 12.38 5.13 -2.87
C THR A 312 11.60 4.26 -3.88
N LEU A 313 11.32 4.77 -5.08
CA LEU A 313 10.74 3.97 -6.17
C LEU A 313 11.70 2.89 -6.65
N ALA A 314 12.96 3.25 -6.94
CA ALA A 314 13.99 2.29 -7.36
C ALA A 314 14.19 1.18 -6.33
N TYR A 315 14.21 1.55 -5.05
CA TYR A 315 14.24 0.61 -3.94
C TYR A 315 13.07 -0.37 -3.97
N SER A 316 11.86 0.14 -4.14
CA SER A 316 10.63 -0.66 -4.11
C SER A 316 10.51 -1.61 -5.30
N LEU A 317 11.03 -1.20 -6.46
CA LEU A 317 10.97 -1.98 -7.70
C LEU A 317 12.07 -3.04 -7.81
N ARG A 318 13.32 -2.71 -7.45
CA ARG A 318 14.49 -3.56 -7.71
C ARG A 318 15.49 -3.64 -6.57
N LEU A 319 15.89 -2.51 -5.95
CA LEU A 319 17.03 -2.54 -5.03
C LEU A 319 16.76 -3.35 -3.76
N LYS A 320 15.50 -3.51 -3.34
CA LYS A 320 15.11 -4.38 -2.22
C LYS A 320 15.43 -5.88 -2.43
N GLN A 321 15.74 -6.27 -3.67
CA GLN A 321 16.04 -7.66 -4.05
C GLN A 321 17.54 -7.99 -3.95
N VAL A 322 18.39 -6.97 -3.82
CA VAL A 322 19.85 -7.12 -3.80
C VAL A 322 20.31 -7.13 -2.35
N VAL A 323 20.98 -8.22 -1.96
CA VAL A 323 21.55 -8.43 -0.63
C VAL A 323 22.47 -7.26 -0.28
N MET A 324 22.38 -6.78 0.96
CA MET A 324 23.12 -5.65 1.54
C MET A 324 22.81 -4.27 0.96
N LEU A 325 22.56 -4.17 -0.35
CA LEU A 325 22.15 -2.91 -0.97
C LEU A 325 20.82 -2.41 -0.40
N ASP A 326 19.90 -3.32 -0.06
CA ASP A 326 18.61 -2.94 0.52
C ASP A 326 18.76 -2.21 1.88
N VAL A 327 19.64 -2.68 2.76
CA VAL A 327 19.88 -2.02 4.06
C VAL A 327 20.70 -0.75 3.95
N LEU A 328 21.66 -0.69 3.01
CA LEU A 328 22.43 0.52 2.74
C LEU A 328 21.52 1.64 2.22
N VAL A 329 20.64 1.31 1.26
CA VAL A 329 19.64 2.25 0.74
C VAL A 329 18.65 2.64 1.83
N LEU A 330 18.19 1.71 2.66
CA LEU A 330 17.26 2.03 3.75
C LEU A 330 17.90 2.97 4.78
N ALA A 331 19.16 2.74 5.15
CA ALA A 331 19.93 3.63 6.03
C ALA A 331 20.09 5.02 5.40
N GLY A 332 20.49 5.07 4.12
CA GLY A 332 20.60 6.31 3.35
C GLY A 332 19.30 7.09 3.30
N LEU A 333 18.15 6.43 3.05
CA LEU A 333 16.84 7.08 3.03
C LEU A 333 16.49 7.71 4.39
N TYR A 334 16.88 7.12 5.52
CA TYR A 334 16.69 7.74 6.84
C TYR A 334 17.61 8.95 7.02
N THR A 335 18.90 8.83 6.67
CA THR A 335 19.86 9.95 6.74
C THR A 335 19.45 11.12 5.84
N VAL A 336 18.93 10.86 4.64
CA VAL A 336 18.44 11.89 3.69
C VAL A 336 17.33 12.75 4.29
N ARG A 337 16.50 12.23 5.21
CA ARG A 337 15.48 13.03 5.90
C ARG A 337 16.10 14.06 6.84
N ILE A 338 17.14 13.66 7.56
CA ILE A 338 17.91 14.57 8.44
C ILE A 338 18.58 15.64 7.57
N PHE A 339 19.25 15.23 6.49
CA PHE A 339 19.90 16.18 5.59
C PHE A 339 18.89 17.13 4.91
N GLY A 340 17.74 16.62 4.47
CA GLY A 340 16.64 17.42 3.93
C GLY A 340 16.10 18.45 4.94
N GLY A 341 15.95 18.07 6.21
CA GLY A 341 15.56 19.02 7.25
C GLY A 341 16.54 20.19 7.42
N ALA A 342 17.83 19.91 7.32
CA ALA A 342 18.86 20.94 7.40
C ALA A 342 18.81 21.89 6.21
N LEU A 343 18.62 21.36 4.99
CA LEU A 343 18.43 22.17 3.78
C LEU A 343 17.17 23.04 3.87
N ALA A 344 16.07 22.50 4.40
CA ALA A 344 14.81 23.24 4.53
C ALA A 344 14.93 24.44 5.48
N VAL A 345 15.66 24.27 6.57
CA VAL A 345 15.84 25.32 7.59
C VAL A 345 17.01 26.25 7.25
N GLY A 346 17.95 25.81 6.41
CA GLY A 346 19.16 26.56 6.03
C GLY A 346 20.26 26.49 7.09
N VAL A 347 20.36 25.37 7.80
CA VAL A 347 21.39 25.13 8.82
C VAL A 347 22.45 24.18 8.25
N PRO A 348 23.75 24.47 8.39
CA PRO A 348 24.80 23.55 7.96
C PRO A 348 24.72 22.25 8.77
N THR A 349 24.78 21.11 8.09
CA THR A 349 24.86 19.80 8.76
C THR A 349 26.28 19.47 9.14
N SER A 350 26.48 19.00 10.37
CA SER A 350 27.71 18.35 10.78
C SER A 350 27.89 17.02 10.03
N SER A 351 29.04 16.83 9.39
CA SER A 351 29.42 15.55 8.77
C SER A 351 29.39 14.40 9.78
N TRP A 352 29.73 14.69 11.04
CA TRP A 352 29.67 13.72 12.14
C TRP A 352 28.24 13.28 12.45
N LEU A 353 27.27 14.21 12.45
CA LEU A 353 25.85 13.89 12.68
C LEU A 353 25.31 12.97 11.58
N LEU A 354 25.67 13.23 10.32
CA LEU A 354 25.26 12.39 9.19
C LEU A 354 25.91 11.01 9.23
N MET A 355 27.18 10.94 9.63
CA MET A 355 27.91 9.68 9.77
C MET A 355 27.35 8.84 10.92
N PHE A 356 27.10 9.46 12.08
CA PHE A 356 26.41 8.85 13.22
C PHE A 356 25.07 8.26 12.78
N SER A 357 24.25 9.08 12.13
CA SER A 357 22.91 8.69 11.66
C SER A 357 22.97 7.52 10.68
N THR A 358 23.94 7.54 9.76
CA THR A 358 24.09 6.48 8.76
C THR A 358 24.40 5.14 9.41
N PHE A 359 25.36 5.07 10.34
CA PHE A 359 25.68 3.83 11.05
C PHE A 359 24.55 3.37 11.98
N LEU A 360 23.89 4.31 12.66
CA LEU A 360 22.74 3.99 13.51
C LEU A 360 21.60 3.39 12.67
N PHE A 361 21.22 4.03 11.56
CA PHE A 361 20.15 3.53 10.69
C PHE A 361 20.55 2.27 9.93
N LEU A 362 21.83 2.06 9.62
CA LEU A 362 22.32 0.79 9.09
C LEU A 362 22.13 -0.33 10.11
N SER A 363 22.46 -0.08 11.38
CA SER A 363 22.21 -1.02 12.47
C SER A 363 20.72 -1.37 12.58
N LEU A 364 19.83 -0.37 12.59
CA LEU A 364 18.38 -0.60 12.64
C LEU A 364 17.84 -1.28 11.37
N ALA A 365 18.37 -0.96 10.19
CA ALA A 365 17.99 -1.61 8.94
C ALA A 365 18.36 -3.10 8.96
N LEU A 366 19.57 -3.43 9.43
CA LEU A 366 20.04 -4.80 9.63
C LEU A 366 19.21 -5.54 10.67
N LEU A 367 18.86 -4.90 11.79
CA LEU A 367 17.99 -5.46 12.82
C LEU A 367 16.62 -5.83 12.23
N LYS A 368 16.07 -4.98 11.35
CA LYS A 368 14.83 -5.26 10.61
C LYS A 368 14.99 -6.41 9.61
N ARG A 369 16.18 -6.68 9.07
CA ARG A 369 16.42 -7.86 8.21
C ARG A 369 16.54 -9.12 9.04
N LEU A 370 17.28 -9.03 10.15
CA LEU A 370 17.45 -10.13 11.09
C LEU A 370 16.10 -10.68 11.57
N SER A 371 15.15 -9.81 11.92
CA SER A 371 13.82 -10.25 12.35
C SER A 371 13.02 -10.96 11.24
N GLU A 372 13.20 -10.57 9.98
CA GLU A 372 12.62 -11.29 8.83
C GLU A 372 13.31 -12.65 8.60
N VAL A 373 14.65 -12.70 8.64
CA VAL A 373 15.44 -13.95 8.47
C VAL A 373 15.18 -14.94 9.60
N ARG A 374 15.00 -14.45 10.83
CA ARG A 374 14.59 -15.27 11.98
C ARG A 374 13.26 -15.98 11.72
N ARG A 375 12.27 -15.25 11.19
CA ARG A 375 10.96 -15.84 10.87
C ARG A 375 11.09 -16.96 9.85
N LEU A 376 11.97 -16.82 8.86
CA LEU A 376 12.24 -17.87 7.87
C LEU A 376 12.85 -19.13 8.52
N ARG A 377 13.83 -18.93 9.41
CA ARG A 377 14.40 -20.04 10.23
C ARG A 377 13.30 -20.77 11.01
N GLN A 378 12.31 -20.06 11.53
CA GLN A 378 11.22 -20.64 12.31
C GLN A 378 10.13 -21.30 11.45
N SER A 379 9.93 -20.86 10.21
CA SER A 379 8.90 -21.38 9.30
C SER A 379 9.39 -22.49 8.36
N ASN A 380 10.64 -22.97 8.53
CA ASN A 380 11.28 -23.94 7.63
C ASN A 380 11.33 -23.48 6.15
N GLU A 381 11.24 -22.17 5.91
CA GLU A 381 11.37 -21.59 4.56
C GLU A 381 12.84 -21.32 4.24
N VAL A 382 13.29 -21.70 3.04
CA VAL A 382 14.71 -21.62 2.65
C VAL A 382 15.16 -20.19 2.32
N SER A 383 14.27 -19.35 1.80
CA SER A 383 14.64 -18.00 1.33
C SER A 383 13.56 -16.95 1.57
N ALA A 384 14.00 -15.70 1.75
CA ALA A 384 13.12 -14.55 1.83
C ALA A 384 12.52 -14.25 0.45
N HIS A 385 11.20 -14.38 0.28
CA HIS A 385 10.51 -14.04 -0.97
C HIS A 385 10.89 -12.64 -1.47
N GLY A 386 11.65 -12.60 -2.57
CA GLY A 386 12.01 -11.38 -3.28
C GLY A 386 13.04 -10.47 -2.60
N ARG A 387 13.90 -10.98 -1.71
CA ARG A 387 14.99 -10.19 -1.08
C ARG A 387 16.40 -10.80 -1.11
N GLY A 388 16.54 -12.04 -1.58
CA GLY A 388 17.84 -12.69 -1.75
C GLY A 388 18.55 -13.18 -0.48
N TYR A 389 17.97 -12.94 0.71
CA TYR A 389 18.51 -13.44 1.97
C TYR A 389 18.10 -14.90 2.25
N LEU A 390 19.02 -15.65 2.85
CA LEU A 390 18.86 -17.03 3.27
C LEU A 390 18.78 -17.14 4.80
N ALA A 391 18.15 -18.20 5.29
CA ALA A 391 18.08 -18.49 6.72
C ALA A 391 19.47 -18.55 7.38
N GLN A 392 20.51 -18.97 6.66
CA GLN A 392 21.88 -19.07 7.15
C GLN A 392 22.55 -17.72 7.41
N ASP A 393 22.08 -16.63 6.80
CA ASP A 393 22.71 -15.29 6.89
C ASP A 393 22.54 -14.62 8.26
N TYR A 394 21.74 -15.23 9.15
CA TYR A 394 21.36 -14.65 10.44
C TYR A 394 22.54 -14.20 11.29
N GLU A 395 23.56 -15.05 11.51
CA GLU A 395 24.68 -14.71 12.39
C GLU A 395 25.52 -13.57 11.80
N GLN A 396 25.71 -13.59 10.48
CA GLN A 396 26.44 -12.54 9.77
C GLN A 396 25.71 -11.20 9.85
N LEU A 397 24.38 -11.20 9.66
CA LEU A 397 23.56 -10.00 9.81
C LEU A 397 23.54 -9.47 11.25
N ALA A 398 23.55 -10.37 12.24
CA ALA A 398 23.62 -10.01 13.65
C ALA A 398 24.95 -9.32 13.99
N SER A 399 26.07 -9.92 13.57
CA SER A 399 27.42 -9.36 13.76
C SER A 399 27.54 -7.99 13.10
N LEU A 400 27.22 -7.88 11.81
CA LEU A 400 27.32 -6.63 11.05
C LEU A 400 26.46 -5.52 11.65
N GLY A 401 25.23 -5.85 12.06
CA GLY A 401 24.31 -4.86 12.58
C GLY A 401 24.68 -4.39 13.99
N ALA A 402 25.14 -5.29 14.87
CA ALA A 402 25.67 -4.92 16.17
C ALA A 402 26.92 -4.04 16.01
N ALA A 403 27.85 -4.42 15.12
CA ALA A 403 29.05 -3.64 14.82
C ALA A 403 28.71 -2.24 14.30
N ALA A 404 27.77 -2.10 13.35
CA ALA A 404 27.30 -0.80 12.87
C ALA A 404 26.72 0.06 14.02
N GLY A 405 26.03 -0.57 14.96
CA GLY A 405 25.54 0.10 16.17
C GLY A 405 26.66 0.62 17.06
N GLN A 406 27.69 -0.19 17.32
CA GLN A 406 28.88 0.23 18.09
C GLN A 406 29.64 1.35 17.39
N VAL A 407 29.83 1.26 16.07
CA VAL A 407 30.47 2.32 15.27
C VAL A 407 29.68 3.62 15.35
N SER A 408 28.34 3.57 15.39
CA SER A 408 27.54 4.79 15.60
C SER A 408 27.89 5.45 16.93
N VAL A 409 28.07 4.69 18.02
CA VAL A 409 28.44 5.26 19.32
C VAL A 409 29.88 5.78 19.32
N LEU A 410 30.80 5.11 18.63
CA LEU A 410 32.16 5.63 18.43
C LEU A 410 32.14 6.97 17.68
N VAL A 411 31.35 7.09 16.61
CA VAL A 411 31.20 8.34 15.86
C VAL A 411 30.59 9.44 16.72
N LEU A 412 29.64 9.10 17.62
CA LEU A 412 29.11 10.04 18.61
C LEU A 412 30.20 10.53 19.58
N ALA A 413 31.07 9.64 20.06
CA ALA A 413 32.19 10.02 20.93
C ALA A 413 33.14 11.00 20.21
N LEU A 414 33.47 10.73 18.94
CA LEU A 414 34.27 11.64 18.11
C LEU A 414 33.58 12.98 17.89
N TYR A 415 32.26 12.97 17.67
CA TYR A 415 31.47 14.20 17.51
C TYR A 415 31.53 15.10 18.75
N ILE A 416 31.42 14.52 19.96
CA ILE A 416 31.45 15.28 21.22
C ILE A 416 32.77 16.05 21.38
N THR A 417 33.88 15.52 20.85
CA THR A 417 35.20 16.17 20.89
C THR A 417 35.42 17.24 19.81
N SER A 418 34.43 17.48 18.95
CA SER A 418 34.58 18.41 17.82
C SER A 418 34.43 19.88 18.26
N LYS A 419 35.09 20.77 17.51
CA LYS A 419 35.09 22.22 17.80
C LYS A 419 33.69 22.83 17.74
N GLU A 420 32.84 22.28 16.88
CA GLU A 420 31.45 22.71 16.70
C GLU A 420 30.61 22.46 17.96
N VAL A 421 30.85 21.33 18.65
CA VAL A 421 30.13 20.97 19.88
C VAL A 421 30.62 21.81 21.05
N THR A 422 31.93 21.98 21.18
CA THR A 422 32.51 22.81 22.25
C THR A 422 32.13 24.28 22.16
N ALA A 423 31.71 24.75 20.98
CA ALA A 423 31.20 26.11 20.79
C ALA A 423 29.70 26.25 21.10
N LEU A 424 28.95 25.14 21.14
CA LEU A 424 27.49 25.14 21.24
C LEU A 424 26.99 24.83 22.67
N TYR A 425 27.78 24.11 23.47
CA TYR A 425 27.44 23.65 24.81
C TYR A 425 28.37 24.28 25.86
N ALA A 426 27.82 24.77 26.98
CA ALA A 426 28.63 25.35 28.06
C ALA A 426 29.46 24.29 28.80
N HIS A 427 28.97 23.05 28.86
CA HIS A 427 29.60 21.92 29.54
C HIS A 427 29.71 20.67 28.65
N PRO A 428 30.57 20.69 27.59
CA PRO A 428 30.67 19.61 26.61
C PRO A 428 31.07 18.25 27.22
N GLU A 429 31.82 18.26 28.32
CA GLU A 429 32.26 17.06 29.04
C GLU A 429 31.08 16.19 29.51
N ARG A 430 29.93 16.80 29.79
CA ARG A 430 28.73 16.09 30.24
C ARG A 430 28.10 15.25 29.13
N LEU A 431 28.32 15.63 27.87
CA LEU A 431 27.80 14.90 26.70
C LEU A 431 28.40 13.50 26.58
N TRP A 432 29.55 13.22 27.21
CA TRP A 432 30.11 11.85 27.26
C TRP A 432 29.15 10.84 27.89
N LEU A 433 28.21 11.28 28.73
CA LEU A 433 27.15 10.43 29.28
C LEU A 433 26.18 9.90 28.19
N LEU A 434 26.13 10.50 27.00
CA LEU A 434 25.37 9.97 25.88
C LEU A 434 25.95 8.64 25.35
N CYS A 435 27.27 8.43 25.45
CA CYS A 435 27.91 7.20 25.00
C CYS A 435 27.40 5.95 25.74
N PRO A 436 27.46 5.84 27.08
CA PRO A 436 26.93 4.68 27.80
C PRO A 436 25.41 4.52 27.62
N VAL A 437 24.66 5.63 27.52
CA VAL A 437 23.21 5.60 27.23
C VAL A 437 22.92 4.96 25.88
N MET A 438 23.64 5.37 24.84
CA MET A 438 23.50 4.81 23.49
C MET A 438 24.03 3.37 23.40
N LEU A 439 25.13 3.03 24.08
CA LEU A 439 25.63 1.65 24.18
C LEU A 439 24.57 0.73 24.78
N TYR A 440 23.95 1.14 25.89
CA TYR A 440 22.87 0.39 26.51
C TYR A 440 21.69 0.21 25.57
N TRP A 441 21.23 1.27 24.90
CA TRP A 441 20.07 1.19 24.01
C TRP A 441 20.33 0.30 22.79
N VAL A 442 21.46 0.47 22.12
CA VAL A 442 21.89 -0.37 20.98
C VAL A 442 22.05 -1.81 21.42
N GLY A 443 22.77 -2.08 22.52
CA GLY A 443 22.93 -3.44 23.05
C GLY A 443 21.59 -4.09 23.37
N ARG A 444 20.70 -3.37 24.07
CA ARG A 444 19.38 -3.86 24.47
C ARG A 444 18.50 -4.19 23.26
N ILE A 445 18.40 -3.32 22.26
CA ILE A 445 17.54 -3.57 21.11
C ILE A 445 18.01 -4.80 20.31
N TRP A 446 19.34 -5.01 20.19
CA TRP A 446 19.91 -6.20 19.58
C TRP A 446 19.64 -7.48 20.38
N VAL A 447 19.76 -7.44 21.71
CA VAL A 447 19.38 -8.57 22.58
C VAL A 447 17.89 -8.90 22.42
N MET A 448 17.02 -7.88 22.37
CA MET A 448 15.57 -8.09 22.18
C MET A 448 15.22 -8.65 20.80
N ALA A 449 15.91 -8.19 19.74
CA ALA A 449 15.76 -8.73 18.40
C ALA A 449 16.21 -10.20 18.34
N HIS A 450 17.34 -10.52 18.98
CA HIS A 450 17.83 -11.90 19.12
C HIS A 450 16.91 -12.78 19.99
N ARG A 451 16.06 -12.19 20.84
CA ARG A 451 15.00 -12.92 21.56
C ARG A 451 13.67 -13.02 20.78
N GLY A 452 13.53 -12.33 19.65
CA GLY A 452 12.31 -12.35 18.84
C GLY A 452 11.21 -11.43 19.37
N LEU A 453 11.58 -10.45 20.19
CA LEU A 453 10.65 -9.48 20.77
C LEU A 453 10.44 -8.26 19.87
N VAL A 454 11.31 -8.06 18.87
CA VAL A 454 11.23 -6.97 17.89
C VAL A 454 10.72 -7.53 16.55
N ASN A 455 9.40 -7.52 16.38
CA ASN A 455 8.72 -8.06 15.19
C ASN A 455 8.26 -6.99 14.20
N GLU A 456 8.39 -5.71 14.57
CA GLU A 456 7.99 -4.56 13.76
C GLU A 456 9.21 -3.74 13.32
N ASP A 457 8.96 -2.63 12.62
CA ASP A 457 10.00 -1.67 12.25
C ASP A 457 10.68 -1.13 13.53
N PRO A 458 12.02 -1.15 13.64
CA PRO A 458 12.70 -0.80 14.90
C PRO A 458 12.44 0.63 15.39
N LEU A 459 12.18 1.57 14.47
CA LEU A 459 11.78 2.93 14.84
C LEU A 459 10.40 2.95 15.51
N ILE A 460 9.45 2.14 15.01
CA ILE A 460 8.10 2.05 15.59
C ILE A 460 8.16 1.33 16.94
N PHE A 461 9.01 0.31 17.05
CA PHE A 461 9.27 -0.35 18.33
C PHE A 461 9.77 0.66 19.38
N ALA A 462 10.75 1.50 19.03
CA ALA A 462 11.28 2.53 19.92
C ALA A 462 10.21 3.55 20.37
N LEU A 463 9.20 3.83 19.53
CA LEU A 463 8.06 4.71 19.85
C LEU A 463 6.97 4.04 20.69
N ARG A 464 7.07 2.75 21.00
CA ARG A 464 6.11 2.05 21.86
C ARG A 464 6.75 1.50 23.14
N ASP A 465 8.06 1.30 23.12
CA ASP A 465 8.83 0.70 24.19
C ASP A 465 9.12 1.72 25.32
N ARG A 466 8.65 1.40 26.53
CA ARG A 466 8.80 2.27 27.72
C ARG A 466 10.26 2.54 28.08
N VAL A 467 11.13 1.56 27.89
CA VAL A 467 12.56 1.73 28.19
C VAL A 467 13.24 2.62 27.16
N SER A 468 12.84 2.56 25.89
CA SER A 468 13.31 3.49 24.86
C SER A 468 12.92 4.93 25.20
N TYR A 469 11.73 5.17 25.76
CA TYR A 469 11.36 6.48 26.31
C TYR A 469 12.23 6.91 27.50
N ALA A 470 12.51 6.00 28.43
CA ALA A 470 13.38 6.28 29.57
C ALA A 470 14.81 6.63 29.11
N VAL A 471 15.38 5.87 28.18
CA VAL A 471 16.68 6.16 27.55
C VAL A 471 16.64 7.53 26.85
N GLY A 472 15.59 7.81 26.09
CA GLY A 472 15.42 9.10 25.42
C GLY A 472 15.33 10.28 26.41
N ALA A 473 14.63 10.10 27.54
CA ALA A 473 14.55 11.10 28.59
C ALA A 473 15.90 11.34 29.27
N VAL A 474 16.67 10.28 29.54
CA VAL A 474 18.04 10.40 30.07
C VAL A 474 18.95 11.12 29.06
N ALA A 475 18.87 10.77 27.77
CA ALA A 475 19.64 11.47 26.73
C ALA A 475 19.26 12.95 26.63
N ALA A 476 17.97 13.29 26.71
CA ALA A 476 17.51 14.68 26.72
C ALA A 476 17.97 15.44 27.97
N LEU A 477 17.98 14.80 29.14
CA LEU A 477 18.51 15.38 30.37
C LEU A 477 20.02 15.66 30.25
N VAL A 478 20.79 14.72 29.69
CA VAL A 478 22.23 14.91 29.43
C VAL A 478 22.46 16.11 28.50
N LEU A 479 21.70 16.23 27.42
CA LEU A 479 21.78 17.38 26.50
C LEU A 479 21.44 18.69 27.22
N TRP A 480 20.38 18.71 28.03
CA TRP A 480 19.94 19.90 28.76
C TRP A 480 20.95 20.35 29.82
N VAL A 481 21.54 19.42 30.57
CA VAL A 481 22.58 19.74 31.57
C VAL A 481 23.90 20.15 30.90
N ALA A 482 24.14 19.76 29.65
CA ALA A 482 25.32 20.18 28.90
C ALA A 482 25.18 21.58 28.27
N THR A 483 23.94 22.05 28.05
CA THR A 483 23.67 23.39 27.50
C THR A 483 23.99 24.44 28.55
#